data_AF-A0A7S0YP31-F1
#
_entry.id   AF-A0A7S0YP31-F1
#
_cell.length_a   1.000
_cell.length_b   1.000
_cell.length_c   1.000
_cell.angle_alpha   90.00
_cell.angle_beta   90.00
_cell.angle_gamma   90.00
#
_symmetry.space_group_name_H-M   'P 1'
#
loop_
_entity.id
_entity.type
_entity.pdbx_description
1 polymer ?
#
loop_
_entity_poly.entity_id
_entity_poly.type
_entity_poly.pdbx_seq_one_letter_code
_entity_poly.pdbx_strand_id
1 'polypeptide(L)'
;IEAEAVKKLLLGNKAAIHQSHRTASSTSIGRGGDSFAEQGAPDAALDLRWCIGHTGKSPHSMHWSADSRWILYPCSSLIVAMHPEMSQQRFFLGHTGDVTVMAMSPDDSLLAS
;
A
#
# COMPACT_ATOMS: atom_id res chain seq x y z
N ILE A 1 -19.85 -2.84 -7.94
CA ILE A 1 -18.75 -1.86 -8.09
C ILE A 1 -18.89 -0.93 -6.88
N GLU A 2 -18.40 -1.39 -5.72
CA GLU A 2 -18.69 -0.72 -4.44
C GLU A 2 -17.71 0.43 -4.18
N ALA A 3 -18.29 1.60 -3.92
CA ALA A 3 -17.64 2.89 -3.75
C ALA A 3 -17.31 3.19 -2.26
N GLU A 4 -16.64 2.26 -1.57
CA GLU A 4 -16.44 2.35 -0.10
C GLU A 4 -14.96 2.43 0.35
N ALA A 5 -14.04 2.92 -0.49
CA ALA A 5 -12.61 2.99 -0.11
C ALA A 5 -11.96 4.38 -0.16
N VAL A 6 -12.66 5.45 -0.57
CA VAL A 6 -12.04 6.78 -0.73
C VAL A 6 -12.27 7.66 0.49
N LYS A 7 -11.97 7.13 1.69
CA LYS A 7 -11.88 7.95 2.91
C LYS A 7 -10.53 7.74 3.57
N LYS A 8 -9.57 8.60 3.19
CA LYS A 8 -8.60 9.28 4.07
C LYS A 8 -7.45 9.80 3.23
N LEU A 9 -7.72 10.93 2.61
CA LEU A 9 -6.75 11.62 1.81
C LEU A 9 -5.92 12.53 2.71
N LEU A 10 -4.62 12.25 2.66
CA LEU A 10 -3.48 13.06 3.05
C LEU A 10 -3.31 13.52 4.52
N LEU A 11 -4.33 13.59 5.38
CA LEU A 11 -4.15 14.09 6.77
C LEU A 11 -4.31 13.08 7.92
N GLY A 12 -4.59 11.79 7.69
CA GLY A 12 -4.70 10.88 8.83
C GLY A 12 -4.92 9.42 8.52
N ASN A 13 -3.83 8.66 8.38
CA ASN A 13 -3.82 7.23 8.69
C ASN A 13 -2.48 6.85 9.36
N LYS A 14 -2.46 6.99 10.70
CA LYS A 14 -1.46 6.37 11.58
C LYS A 14 -1.89 4.98 12.08
N ALA A 15 -2.96 4.38 11.56
CA ALA A 15 -3.50 3.15 12.12
C ALA A 15 -3.90 2.14 11.04
N ALA A 16 -2.99 1.20 10.78
CA ALA A 16 -3.34 -0.19 10.47
C ALA A 16 -2.17 -1.09 10.93
N ILE A 17 -1.73 -0.91 12.18
CA ILE A 17 -0.94 -1.90 12.90
C ILE A 17 -1.57 -2.03 14.29
N HIS A 18 -1.80 -3.28 14.68
CA HIS A 18 -2.26 -3.76 16.00
C HIS A 18 -3.73 -4.18 16.11
N GLN A 19 -4.00 -5.46 15.83
CA GLN A 19 -4.81 -6.26 16.74
C GLN A 19 -4.10 -7.58 17.04
N SER A 20 -3.64 -7.66 18.28
CA SER A 20 -3.07 -8.80 18.96
C SER A 20 -4.13 -9.89 19.19
N HIS A 21 -3.89 -11.10 18.71
CA HIS A 21 -4.54 -12.29 19.27
C HIS A 21 -3.50 -13.06 20.11
N ARG A 22 -3.55 -12.87 21.44
CA ARG A 22 -2.92 -13.79 22.38
C ARG A 22 -3.74 -15.07 22.38
N THR A 23 -3.14 -16.19 22.00
CA THR A 23 -3.62 -17.53 22.41
C THR A 23 -2.48 -18.27 23.07
N ALA A 24 -2.76 -18.74 24.28
CA ALA A 24 -1.82 -19.33 25.22
C ALA A 24 -1.17 -20.61 24.66
N SER A 25 0.14 -20.70 24.85
CA SER A 25 0.94 -21.90 24.66
C SER A 25 0.50 -22.98 25.66
N SER A 26 -0.12 -24.06 25.16
CA SER A 26 -0.27 -25.31 25.90
C SER A 26 0.82 -26.26 25.44
N THR A 27 1.79 -26.51 26.32
CA THR A 27 2.90 -27.44 26.10
C THR A 27 2.39 -28.88 26.20
N SER A 28 2.46 -29.65 25.11
CA SER A 28 2.44 -31.11 25.17
C SER A 28 3.80 -31.65 24.72
N ILE A 29 4.55 -32.20 25.67
CA ILE A 29 5.83 -32.89 25.45
C ILE A 29 5.54 -34.23 24.76
N GLY A 30 6.00 -34.41 23.54
CA GLY A 30 5.87 -35.64 22.75
C GLY A 30 7.18 -36.02 22.09
N ARG A 31 7.64 -37.24 22.37
CA ARG A 31 8.92 -37.87 22.01
C ARG A 31 9.23 -37.91 20.51
N GLY A 32 10.51 -37.67 20.20
CA GLY A 32 11.37 -38.51 19.35
C GLY A 32 10.84 -38.99 17.99
N GLY A 33 11.28 -38.30 16.94
CA GLY A 33 11.27 -38.79 15.56
C GLY A 33 12.07 -37.82 14.69
N ASP A 34 13.13 -38.32 14.05
CA ASP A 34 13.89 -37.58 13.05
C ASP A 34 12.95 -37.17 11.92
N SER A 35 12.45 -35.94 12.01
CA SER A 35 11.68 -35.28 10.97
C SER A 35 12.66 -34.40 10.23
N PHE A 36 12.89 -34.68 8.94
CA PHE A 36 13.34 -33.66 8.02
C PHE A 36 12.31 -32.55 8.13
N ALA A 37 12.63 -31.52 8.92
CA ALA A 37 11.78 -30.37 9.10
C ALA A 37 11.50 -29.86 7.69
N GLU A 38 10.24 -29.99 7.27
CA GLU A 38 9.73 -29.27 6.13
C GLU A 38 10.06 -27.81 6.44
N GLN A 39 11.10 -27.28 5.79
CA GLN A 39 11.45 -25.88 5.92
C GLN A 39 10.32 -25.14 5.22
N GLY A 40 9.25 -24.92 5.98
CA GLY A 40 8.05 -24.25 5.54
C GLY A 40 8.45 -22.96 4.85
N ALA A 41 7.79 -22.66 3.74
CA ALA A 41 8.03 -21.44 2.99
C ALA A 41 8.10 -20.25 3.96
N PRO A 42 9.03 -19.31 3.77
CA PRO A 42 9.10 -18.13 4.62
C PRO A 42 7.72 -17.48 4.67
N ASP A 43 7.34 -16.96 5.83
CA ASP A 43 6.07 -16.26 6.03
C ASP A 43 5.89 -15.26 4.88
N ALA A 44 4.92 -15.54 3.99
CA ALA A 44 4.83 -14.92 2.67
C ALA A 44 4.24 -13.50 2.71
N ALA A 45 4.43 -12.79 3.83
CA ALA A 45 4.05 -11.40 3.99
C ALA A 45 5.18 -10.51 3.47
N LEU A 46 5.02 -9.97 2.26
CA LEU A 46 5.90 -8.97 1.69
C LEU A 46 5.24 -7.60 1.75
N ASP A 47 5.98 -6.63 2.29
CA ASP A 47 5.55 -5.23 2.32
C ASP A 47 6.21 -4.43 1.20
N LEU A 48 5.40 -3.72 0.42
CA LEU A 48 5.91 -2.79 -0.58
C LEU A 48 6.62 -1.61 0.11
N ARG A 49 7.93 -1.51 -0.10
CA ARG A 49 8.76 -0.45 0.50
C ARG A 49 8.91 0.78 -0.38
N TRP A 50 9.02 0.58 -1.69
CA TRP A 50 9.31 1.65 -2.64
C TRP A 50 8.91 1.24 -4.06
N CYS A 51 8.33 2.16 -4.85
CA CYS A 51 8.24 2.06 -6.32
C CYS A 51 9.26 3.02 -6.94
N ILE A 52 9.95 2.54 -7.99
CA ILE A 52 10.80 3.35 -8.86
C ILE A 52 10.16 3.38 -10.24
N GLY A 53 10.00 4.59 -10.80
CA GLY A 53 9.44 4.81 -12.13
C GLY A 53 8.00 5.33 -12.13
N HIS A 54 7.53 5.76 -13.29
CA HIS A 54 6.17 6.22 -13.51
C HIS A 54 5.63 5.68 -14.84
N THR A 55 4.31 5.53 -14.95
CA THR A 55 3.68 5.17 -16.23
C THR A 55 3.63 6.41 -17.12
N GLY A 56 4.37 6.42 -18.23
CA GLY A 56 4.37 7.52 -19.21
C GLY A 56 3.23 7.49 -20.23
N LYS A 57 2.27 6.57 -20.10
CA LYS A 57 1.23 6.32 -21.11
C LYS A 57 0.05 7.31 -21.05
N SER A 58 -0.15 7.96 -19.92
CA SER A 58 -1.31 8.82 -19.64
C SER A 58 -0.88 10.27 -19.47
N PRO A 59 -1.26 11.18 -20.40
CA PRO A 59 -1.01 12.60 -20.21
C PRO A 59 -1.83 13.12 -19.02
N HIS A 60 -1.33 14.12 -18.32
CA HIS A 60 -2.00 14.75 -17.17
C HIS A 60 -2.29 13.82 -15.97
N SER A 61 -1.69 12.63 -15.91
CA SER A 61 -1.84 11.72 -14.76
C SER A 61 -0.88 12.02 -13.62
N MET A 62 -0.40 13.26 -13.50
CA MET A 62 0.49 13.68 -12.42
C MET A 62 -0.11 14.91 -11.76
N HIS A 63 -0.34 14.82 -10.46
CA HIS A 63 -1.01 15.88 -9.69
C HIS A 63 -0.14 16.27 -8.50
N TRP A 64 0.02 17.57 -8.28
CA TRP A 64 0.52 18.08 -7.01
C TRP A 64 -0.64 18.20 -6.03
N SER A 65 -0.41 17.89 -4.77
CA SER A 65 -1.33 18.29 -3.70
C SER A 65 -1.40 19.82 -3.62
N ALA A 66 -2.52 20.35 -3.12
CA ALA A 66 -2.78 21.75 -2.87
C ALA A 66 -1.71 22.40 -1.96
N ASP A 67 -1.16 21.63 -1.01
CA ASP A 67 -0.04 22.08 -0.16
C ASP A 67 1.33 22.01 -0.83
N SER A 68 1.39 21.53 -2.08
CA SER A 68 2.61 21.33 -2.89
C SER A 68 3.66 20.41 -2.26
N ARG A 69 3.27 19.55 -1.29
CA ARG A 69 4.18 18.63 -0.61
C ARG A 69 4.22 17.25 -1.23
N TRP A 70 3.16 16.84 -1.92
CA TRP A 70 3.00 15.51 -2.48
C TRP A 70 2.83 15.56 -3.99
N ILE A 71 3.48 14.62 -4.67
CA ILE A 71 3.27 14.34 -6.09
C ILE A 71 2.55 13.01 -6.20
N LEU A 72 1.37 12.99 -6.82
CA LEU A 72 0.59 11.80 -7.09
C LEU A 72 0.79 11.39 -8.55
N TYR A 73 1.15 10.12 -8.79
CA TYR A 73 1.36 9.59 -10.14
C TYR A 73 1.13 8.08 -10.23
N PRO A 74 0.75 7.54 -11.40
CA PRO A 74 0.61 6.10 -11.62
C PRO A 74 1.96 5.41 -11.81
N CYS A 75 2.08 4.20 -11.25
CA CYS A 75 3.19 3.24 -11.39
C CYS A 75 2.56 1.88 -11.73
N SER A 76 2.31 1.62 -13.02
CA SER A 76 1.49 0.50 -13.53
C SER A 76 0.11 0.41 -12.85
N SER A 77 -0.18 -0.64 -12.08
CA SER A 77 -1.46 -0.85 -11.37
C SER A 77 -1.51 -0.19 -9.99
N LEU A 78 -0.54 0.67 -9.67
CA LEU A 78 -0.43 1.36 -8.40
C LEU A 78 -0.49 2.87 -8.61
N ILE A 79 -0.97 3.60 -7.61
CA ILE A 79 -0.77 5.05 -7.54
C ILE A 79 0.17 5.35 -6.39
N VAL A 80 1.20 6.15 -6.67
CA VAL A 80 2.20 6.57 -5.70
C VAL A 80 1.94 8.04 -5.34
N ALA A 81 1.88 8.33 -4.04
CA ALA A 81 2.05 9.69 -3.52
C ALA A 81 3.46 9.82 -2.96
N MET A 82 4.26 10.71 -3.53
CA MET A 82 5.66 10.94 -3.19
C MET A 82 5.83 12.30 -2.53
N HIS A 83 6.40 12.32 -1.32
CA HIS A 83 6.92 13.55 -0.71
C HIS A 83 8.42 13.65 -1.03
N PRO A 84 8.85 14.51 -1.96
CA PRO A 84 10.23 14.52 -2.46
C PRO A 84 11.23 14.91 -1.37
N GLU A 85 10.94 15.94 -0.57
CA GLU A 85 11.88 16.44 0.45
C GLU A 85 12.12 15.41 1.57
N MET A 86 11.06 14.77 2.06
CA MET A 86 11.14 13.74 3.10
C MET A 86 11.47 12.34 2.56
N SER A 87 11.59 12.18 1.23
CA SER A 87 11.76 10.87 0.59
C SER A 87 10.77 9.82 1.10
N GLN A 88 9.48 10.18 1.18
CA GLN A 88 8.41 9.31 1.69
C GLN A 88 7.40 8.97 0.60
N GLN A 89 7.16 7.67 0.38
CA GLN A 89 6.09 7.19 -0.50
C GLN A 89 4.89 6.66 0.29
N ARG A 90 3.71 6.85 -0.29
CA ARG A 90 2.47 6.17 0.08
C ARG A 90 1.87 5.53 -1.17
N PHE A 91 1.20 4.40 -1.00
CA PHE A 91 0.67 3.60 -2.10
C PHE A 91 -0.84 3.48 -2.00
N PHE A 92 -1.53 3.70 -3.12
CA PHE A 92 -2.92 3.30 -3.29
C PHE A 92 -2.93 2.01 -4.10
N LEU A 93 -3.28 0.92 -3.43
CA LEU A 93 -3.37 -0.43 -3.99
C LEU A 93 -4.85 -0.75 -4.32
N GLY A 94 -5.08 -1.67 -5.26
CA GLY A 94 -6.43 -2.19 -5.53
C GLY A 94 -6.76 -2.38 -7.01
N HIS A 95 -6.05 -1.70 -7.91
CA HIS A 95 -6.19 -1.96 -9.34
C HIS A 95 -5.57 -3.30 -9.71
N THR A 96 -6.25 -4.03 -10.58
CA THR A 96 -5.79 -5.31 -11.13
C THR A 96 -5.15 -5.15 -12.52
N GLY A 97 -5.08 -3.92 -13.02
CA GLY A 97 -4.45 -3.57 -14.30
C GLY A 97 -3.91 -2.14 -14.29
N ASP A 98 -3.27 -1.74 -15.39
CA ASP A 98 -2.64 -0.41 -15.51
C ASP A 98 -3.63 0.72 -15.21
N VAL A 99 -3.23 1.63 -14.32
CA VAL A 99 -3.92 2.91 -14.12
C VAL A 99 -3.65 3.78 -15.35
N THR A 100 -4.71 4.12 -16.07
CA THR A 100 -4.64 4.89 -17.33
C THR A 100 -5.12 6.33 -17.18
N VAL A 101 -5.86 6.63 -16.11
CA VAL A 101 -6.36 7.96 -15.81
C VAL A 101 -6.45 8.12 -14.28
N MET A 102 -6.35 9.36 -13.81
CA MET A 102 -6.64 9.69 -12.41
C MET A 102 -7.11 11.15 -12.31
N ALA A 103 -7.91 11.44 -11.29
CA ALA A 103 -8.40 12.78 -10.98
C ALA A 103 -8.41 13.00 -9.47
N MET A 104 -8.00 14.19 -9.04
CA MET A 104 -7.97 14.61 -7.64
C MET A 104 -9.06 15.65 -7.39
N SER A 105 -9.72 15.60 -6.23
CA SER A 105 -10.62 16.69 -5.82
C SER A 105 -9.83 17.95 -5.45
N PRO A 106 -10.41 19.16 -5.60
CA PRO A 106 -9.69 20.42 -5.35
C PRO A 106 -9.20 20.62 -3.91
N ASP A 107 -9.84 19.95 -2.95
CA ASP A 107 -9.54 20.01 -1.52
C ASP A 107 -8.58 18.89 -1.08
N ASP A 108 -8.05 18.12 -2.02
CA ASP A 108 -7.24 16.95 -1.77
C ASP A 108 -7.91 15.94 -0.82
N SER A 109 -9.25 15.79 -0.84
CA SER A 109 -9.97 14.81 -0.01
C SER A 109 -10.37 13.50 -0.72
N LEU A 110 -10.51 13.52 -2.05
CA LEU A 110 -10.83 12.36 -2.89
C LEU A 110 -9.84 12.18 -4.07
N LEU A 111 -9.52 10.92 -4.35
CA LEU A 111 -8.79 10.49 -5.54
C LEU A 111 -9.64 9.47 -6.30
N ALA A 112 -9.83 9.67 -7.60
CA ALA A 112 -10.49 8.75 -8.52
C ALA A 112 -9.50 8.28 -9.60
N SER A 113 -9.64 7.04 -10.07
CA SER A 113 -8.73 6.40 -11.02
C SER A 113 -9.38 5.19 -11.68
#